data_AF-A0A417Y7F4-F1
#
_entry.id   AF-A0A417Y7F4-F1
#
_cell.length_a   1.000
_cell.length_b   1.000
_cell.length_c   1.000
_cell.angle_alpha   90.00
_cell.angle_beta   90.00
_cell.angle_gamma   90.00
#
_symmetry.space_group_name_H-M   'P 1'
#
loop_
_entity.id
_entity.type
_entity.pdbx_description
1 polymer ?
#
loop_
_entity_poly.entity_id
_entity_poly.type
_entity_poly.pdbx_seq_one_letter_code
_entity_poly.pdbx_strand_id
1 'polypeptide(L)' 'MYVDDATVEVLQYDDGRGIQIRICSTATPEQLLHGLEAAEDVVDEPTRLGDWKNTAVGRWRGLSLRT' A
#
# COMPACT_ATOMS: atom_id res chain seq x y z
N MET A 1 2.54 12.38 -3.41
CA MET A 1 3.32 11.17 -3.73
C MET A 1 2.43 10.35 -4.63
N TYR A 2 2.73 10.35 -5.93
CA TYR A 2 1.98 9.58 -6.91
C TYR A 2 2.42 8.13 -6.80
N VAL A 3 1.47 7.20 -6.80
CA VAL A 3 1.78 5.78 -6.96
C VAL A 3 1.87 5.56 -8.48
N ASP A 4 2.97 6.02 -9.09
CA ASP A 4 3.09 6.12 -10.55
C ASP A 4 3.00 4.76 -11.26
N ASP A 5 3.34 3.66 -10.56
CA ASP A 5 3.42 2.31 -11.13
C ASP A 5 2.49 1.27 -10.46
N ALA A 6 1.52 1.69 -9.64
CA ALA A 6 0.57 0.78 -9.00
C ALA A 6 -0.77 1.45 -8.68
N THR A 7 -1.85 0.68 -8.78
CA THR A 7 -3.22 1.14 -8.53
C THR A 7 -3.43 1.47 -7.05
N VAL A 8 -2.89 0.63 -6.16
CA VAL A 8 -2.91 0.80 -4.70
C VAL A 8 -1.54 0.45 -4.10
N GLU A 9 -1.11 1.17 -3.07
CA GLU A 9 0.04 0.84 -2.23
C GLU A 9 -0.41 0.73 -0.78
N VAL A 10 -0.10 -0.41 -0.13
CA VAL A 10 -0.37 -0.65 1.29
C VAL A 10 0.93 -0.53 2.06
N LEU A 11 0.93 0.27 3.13
CA LEU A 11 2.11 0.59 3.94
C LEU A 11 1.84 0.38 5.41
N GLN A 12 2.85 -0.12 6.13
CA GLN A 12 2.87 -0.14 7.58
C GLN A 12 4.10 0.60 8.09
N TYR A 13 3.90 1.47 9.07
CA TYR A 13 4.95 2.20 9.76
C TYR A 13 5.24 1.56 11.13
N ASP A 14 6.48 1.66 11.59
CA ASP A 14 6.91 1.05 12.87
C ASP A 14 6.51 1.87 14.10
N ASP A 15 6.12 3.13 13.91
CA ASP A 15 5.82 4.09 14.98
C ASP A 15 4.39 4.01 15.52
N GLY A 16 3.67 2.95 15.17
CA GLY A 16 2.33 2.67 15.69
C GLY A 16 1.20 3.45 15.05
N ARG A 17 1.44 4.25 14.00
CA ARG A 17 0.36 4.96 13.26
C ARG A 17 -0.57 4.05 12.44
N GLY A 18 -0.28 2.74 12.39
CA GLY A 18 -1.08 1.74 11.70
C GLY A 18 -0.76 1.59 10.21
N ILE A 19 -1.77 1.16 9.44
CA ILE A 19 -1.68 0.95 7.99
C ILE A 19 -2.11 2.22 7.25
N GLN A 20 -1.35 2.60 6.24
CA GLN A 20 -1.71 3.62 5.26
C GLN A 20 -1.97 2.95 3.90
N ILE A 21 -3.12 3.25 3.31
CA ILE A 21 -3.43 2.92 1.92
C ILE A 21 -3.25 4.17 1.08
N ARG A 22 -2.48 4.06 0.00
CA ARG A 22 -2.32 5.11 -1.02
C ARG A 22 -2.93 4.62 -2.32
N ILE A 23 -3.63 5.49 -3.02
CA ILE A 23 -4.32 5.18 -4.27
C ILE A 23 -3.74 5.99 -5.42
N CYS A 24 -3.74 5.42 -6.62
CA CYS A 24 -3.38 6.14 -7.83
C CYS A 24 -4.53 7.07 -8.25
N SER A 25 -4.28 8.37 -8.35
CA SER A 25 -5.32 9.35 -8.70
C SER A 25 -5.75 9.30 -10.17
N THR A 26 -5.03 8.56 -11.01
CA THR A 26 -5.30 8.41 -12.45
C THR A 26 -5.88 7.04 -12.80
N ALA A 27 -5.99 6.12 -11.84
CA ALA A 27 -6.64 4.84 -12.04
C ALA A 27 -8.16 5.03 -12.25
N THR A 28 -8.77 4.21 -13.10
CA THR A 28 -10.23 4.22 -13.27
C THR A 28 -10.92 3.71 -11.99
N PRO A 29 -12.20 4.04 -11.78
CA PRO A 29 -12.95 3.52 -10.64
C PRO A 29 -12.92 1.98 -10.52
N GLU A 30 -12.98 1.25 -11.63
CA GLU A 30 -12.93 -0.21 -11.65
C GLU A 30 -11.56 -0.74 -11.23
N GLN A 31 -10.47 -0.11 -11.69
CA GLN A 31 -9.12 -0.45 -11.26
C GLN A 31 -8.95 -0.19 -9.76
N LEU A 32 -9.43 0.95 -9.27
CA LEU A 32 -9.38 1.28 -7.85
C LEU A 32 -10.16 0.27 -7.00
N LEU A 33 -11.35 -0.15 -7.46
CA LEU A 33 -12.14 -1.17 -6.75
C LEU A 33 -11.35 -2.47 -6.62
N HIS A 34 -10.81 -3.00 -7.72
CA HIS A 34 -10.01 -4.23 -7.69
C HIS A 34 -8.73 -4.09 -6.86
N GLY A 35 -8.09 -2.92 -6.91
CA GLY A 35 -6.92 -2.64 -6.09
C GLY A 35 -7.23 -2.58 -4.60
N LEU A 36 -8.42 -2.09 -4.22
CA LEU A 36 -8.88 -2.06 -2.83
C LEU A 36 -9.30 -3.44 -2.34
N GLU A 37 -9.95 -4.27 -3.16
CA GLU A 37 -10.23 -5.67 -2.86
C GLU A 37 -8.92 -6.43 -2.56
N ALA A 38 -7.89 -6.26 -3.39
CA ALA A 38 -6.59 -6.87 -3.14
C ALA A 38 -5.86 -6.29 -1.91
N ALA A 39 -6.15 -5.03 -1.53
CA ALA A 39 -5.58 -4.40 -0.36
C ALA A 39 -6.18 -4.94 0.95
N GLU A 40 -7.47 -5.31 0.94
CA GLU A 40 -8.15 -5.98 2.07
C GLU A 40 -7.38 -7.23 2.50
N ASP A 41 -7.05 -8.11 1.55
CA ASP A 41 -6.27 -9.32 1.87
C ASP A 41 -4.90 -9.02 2.51
N VAL A 42 -4.27 -7.89 2.15
CA VAL A 42 -2.96 -7.49 2.70
C VAL A 42 -3.12 -6.89 4.10
N VAL A 43 -4.23 -6.21 4.37
CA VAL A 43 -4.57 -5.68 5.70
C VAL A 43 -4.88 -6.83 6.66
N ASP A 44 -5.62 -7.83 6.20
CA ASP A 44 -5.97 -9.02 6.98
C ASP A 44 -4.76 -9.94 7.20
N GLU A 45 -3.82 -9.96 6.25
CA GLU A 45 -2.56 -10.70 6.36
C GLU A 45 -1.32 -9.79 6.22
N PRO A 46 -0.95 -9.02 7.27
CA PRO A 46 0.18 -8.09 7.22
C PRO A 46 1.55 -8.74 6.99
N THR A 47 1.64 -10.07 7.06
CA THR A 47 2.84 -10.84 6.69
C THR A 47 3.14 -10.79 5.19
N ARG A 48 2.16 -10.40 4.35
CA ARG A 48 2.33 -10.19 2.91
C ARG A 48 3.08 -8.90 2.57
N LEU A 49 3.20 -7.97 3.51
CA LEU A 49 4.02 -6.78 3.34
C LEU A 49 5.50 -7.19 3.25
N GLY A 50 6.24 -6.53 2.37
CA GLY A 50 7.67 -6.83 2.18
C GLY A 50 8.54 -6.46 3.39
N ASP A 51 9.85 -6.44 3.16
CA ASP A 51 10.81 -6.10 4.19
C ASP A 51 10.67 -4.66 4.71
N TRP A 52 11.03 -4.47 5.98
CA TRP A 52 11.17 -3.15 6.57
C TRP A 52 12.30 -2.37 5.93
N LYS A 53 11.98 -1.17 5.47
CA LYS A 53 12.90 -0.19 4.89
C LYS A 53 13.09 0.97 5.86
N ASN A 54 14.35 1.34 6.10
CA ASN A 54 14.69 2.56 6.84
C ASN A 54 14.86 3.71 5.86
N THR A 55 14.07 4.78 6.00
CA THR A 55 14.11 5.94 5.12
C THR A 55 14.17 7.25 5.91
N ALA A 56 14.40 8.38 5.23
CA ALA A 56 14.45 9.70 5.87
C ALA A 56 13.13 10.10 6.57
N VAL A 57 12.00 9.51 6.19
CA VAL A 57 10.67 9.76 6.77
C VAL A 57 10.26 8.74 7.84
N GLY A 58 11.21 7.88 8.26
CA GLY A 58 10.98 6.80 9.22
C GLY A 58 11.12 5.41 8.60
N ARG A 59 10.83 4.39 9.42
CA ARG A 59 10.90 2.98 9.03
C ARG A 59 9.51 2.48 8.65
N TRP A 60 9.42 1.85 7.48
CA TRP A 60 8.16 1.37 6.93
C TRP A 60 8.37 0.10 6.09
N ARG A 61 7.33 -0.71 5.93
CA ARG A 61 7.26 -1.80 4.94
C ARG A 61 6.02 -1.64 4.09
N GLY A 62 6.00 -2.24 2.90
CA GLY A 62 4.94 -1.99 1.93
C GLY A 62 4.79 -3.03 0.84
N LEU A 63 3.65 -2.98 0.17
CA LEU A 63 3.35 -3.74 -1.04
C LEU A 63 2.56 -2.88 -2.05
N SER A 64 3.01 -2.87 -3.30
CA SER A 64 2.34 -2.18 -4.41
C SER A 64 1.50 -3.16 -5.23
N LEU A 65 0.22 -2.86 -5.43
CA LEU A 65 -0.79 -3.68 -6.11
C LEU A 65 -1.09 -3.10 -7.49
N ARG A 66 -0.88 -3.90 -8.54
CA ARG A 66 -0.91 -3.47 -9.95
C ARG A 66 -2.09 -4.02 -10.75
N THR A 67 -3.20 -4.32 -10.05
CA THR A 67 -4.46 -4.79 -10.63
C THR A 67 -4.99 -3.81 -11.67
#